data_AF-A0A956TZJ7-F1
#
_entry.id   AF-A0A956TZJ7-F1
#
_cell.length_a   1.000
_cell.length_b   1.000
_cell.length_c   1.000
_cell.angle_alpha   90.00
_cell.angle_beta   90.00
_cell.angle_gamma   90.00
#
_symmetry.space_group_name_H-M   'P 1'
#
loop_
_entity.id
_entity.type
_entity.pdbx_description
1 polymer ?
#
loop_
_entity_poly.entity_id
_entity_poly.type
_entity_poly.pdbx_seq_one_letter_code
_entity_poly.pdbx_strand_id
1 'polypeptide(L)' 'MAKEKLICNVCGAEMNNHAEKISYEARAGANWESDPDFGGLLEEIHTCPKCGGVEATLAIE' A
#
# COMPACT_ATOMS: atom_id res chain seq x y z
N MET A 1 -0.92 17.97 3.19
CA MET A 1 -1.92 17.22 3.98
C MET A 1 -1.19 16.05 4.64
N ALA A 2 -1.45 15.72 5.91
CA ALA A 2 -0.87 14.51 6.50
C ALA A 2 -1.66 13.31 5.97
N LYS A 3 -0.96 12.30 5.48
CA LYS A 3 -1.58 11.07 4.96
C LYS A 3 -2.27 10.31 6.11
N GLU A 4 -3.49 9.84 5.86
CA GLU A 4 -4.21 9.04 6.85
C GLU A 4 -3.49 7.70 7.08
N LYS A 5 -3.38 7.28 8.34
CA LYS A 5 -2.76 6.01 8.68
C LYS A 5 -3.73 4.86 8.42
N LEU A 6 -3.21 3.76 7.92
CA LEU A 6 -3.99 2.54 7.73
C LEU A 6 -4.35 1.92 9.09
N ILE A 7 -5.55 1.35 9.20
CA ILE A 7 -5.98 0.59 10.39
C ILE A 7 -5.87 -0.91 10.08
N CYS A 8 -5.22 -1.66 10.97
CA CYS A 8 -5.07 -3.10 10.84
C CYS A 8 -6.44 -3.81 10.91
N ASN A 9 -6.84 -4.47 9.83
CA ASN A 9 -8.06 -5.28 9.74
C ASN A 9 -8.07 -6.49 10.71
N VAL A 10 -6.90 -6.94 11.19
CA VAL A 10 -6.79 -8.06 12.12
C VAL A 10 -7.00 -7.62 13.58
N CYS A 11 -6.36 -6.54 14.03
CA CYS A 11 -6.31 -6.18 15.45
C CYS A 11 -6.72 -4.74 15.79
N GLY A 12 -7.08 -3.94 14.79
CA GLY A 12 -7.56 -2.55 14.93
C GLY A 12 -6.50 -1.51 15.29
N ALA A 13 -5.22 -1.88 15.37
CA ALA A 13 -4.15 -0.91 15.65
C ALA A 13 -3.83 -0.05 14.42
N GLU A 14 -3.43 1.20 14.65
CA GLU A 14 -2.83 2.03 13.61
C GLU A 14 -1.56 1.38 13.05
N MET A 15 -1.41 1.43 11.74
CA MET A 15 -0.25 0.93 11.00
C MET A 15 0.54 2.09 10.44
N ASN A 16 1.87 1.91 10.38
CA ASN A 16 2.77 2.85 9.72
C ASN A 16 3.03 2.37 8.29
N ASN A 17 3.19 3.32 7.36
CA ASN A 17 3.78 3.04 6.04
C ASN A 17 5.24 2.65 6.25
N HIS A 18 5.57 1.40 5.95
CA HIS A 18 6.90 0.84 6.22
C HIS A 18 7.79 0.85 4.99
N ALA A 19 7.20 0.66 3.81
CA ALA A 19 7.93 0.63 2.55
C ALA A 19 7.00 0.99 1.39
N GLU A 20 7.62 1.50 0.33
CA GLU A 20 6.97 1.69 -0.96
C GLU A 20 7.70 0.83 -2.00
N LYS A 21 6.94 0.25 -2.92
CA LYS A 21 7.44 -0.69 -3.93
C LYS A 21 6.78 -0.42 -5.26
N ILE A 22 7.56 -0.44 -6.34
CA ILE A 22 7.01 -0.52 -7.68
C ILE A 22 6.64 -1.97 -8.00
N SER A 23 5.37 -2.20 -8.28
CA SER A 23 4.84 -3.47 -8.76
C SER A 23 4.60 -3.40 -10.27
N TYR A 24 5.17 -4.35 -11.01
CA TYR A 24 4.97 -4.50 -12.45
C TYR A 24 3.94 -5.59 -12.78
N GLU A 25 3.32 -6.21 -11.76
CA GLU A 25 2.36 -7.28 -11.96
C GLU A 25 1.01 -6.70 -12.39
N ALA A 26 0.46 -7.17 -13.51
CA ALA A 26 -0.91 -6.87 -13.92
C ALA A 26 -1.89 -7.52 -12.93
N ARG A 27 -2.56 -6.70 -12.11
CA ARG A 27 -3.50 -7.15 -11.09
C ARG A 27 -4.84 -7.32 -11.79
N ALA A 28 -5.24 -8.56 -12.04
CA ALA A 28 -6.43 -8.88 -12.81
C ALA A 28 -7.66 -8.13 -12.27
N GLY A 29 -8.35 -7.42 -13.16
CA GLY A 29 -9.60 -6.70 -12.84
C GLY A 29 -9.43 -5.26 -12.37
N ALA A 30 -8.22 -4.72 -12.36
CA ALA A 30 -8.00 -3.35 -11.95
C ALA A 30 -7.52 -2.48 -13.15
N ASN A 31 -8.37 -1.53 -13.54
CA ASN A 31 -8.08 -0.50 -14.54
C ASN A 31 -7.20 0.57 -13.91
N TRP A 32 -5.95 0.25 -13.63
CA TRP A 32 -4.99 1.23 -13.12
C TRP A 32 -4.03 1.63 -14.23
N GLU A 33 -3.75 2.93 -14.28
CA GLU A 33 -2.69 3.48 -15.10
C GLU A 33 -1.38 3.30 -14.32
N SER A 34 -0.33 2.86 -15.01
CA SER A 34 1.01 2.83 -14.44
C SER A 34 1.43 4.24 -14.06
N ASP A 35 2.15 4.39 -12.95
CA ASP A 35 2.79 5.65 -12.62
C ASP A 35 3.70 6.07 -13.80
N PRO A 36 3.55 7.30 -14.33
CA PRO A 36 4.26 7.74 -15.52
C PRO A 36 5.77 7.84 -15.33
N ASP A 37 6.25 8.04 -14.09
CA ASP A 37 7.67 8.17 -13.76
C ASP A 37 8.31 6.79 -13.52
N PHE A 38 7.56 5.83 -12.95
CA PHE A 38 8.10 4.50 -12.62
C PHE A 38 7.76 3.37 -13.62
N GLY A 39 6.76 3.58 -14.49
CA GLY A 39 6.31 2.59 -15.46
C GLY A 39 5.65 1.34 -14.84
N GLY A 40 5.25 1.42 -13.58
CA GLY A 40 4.59 0.38 -12.82
C GLY A 40 3.65 0.97 -11.78
N LEU A 41 3.07 0.15 -10.92
CA LEU A 41 2.23 0.60 -9.82
C LEU A 41 3.04 0.90 -8.58
N LEU A 42 2.83 2.06 -7.97
CA LEU A 42 3.33 2.32 -6.63
C LEU A 42 2.43 1.63 -5.60
N GLU A 43 2.98 0.66 -4.87
CA GLU A 43 2.34 -0.02 -3.75
C GLU A 43 2.98 0.43 -2.44
N GLU A 44 2.15 0.66 -1.44
CA GLU A 44 2.53 0.96 -0.07
C GLU A 44 2.36 -0.27 0.78
N ILE A 45 3.37 -0.57 1.57
CA ILE A 45 3.41 -1.73 2.43
C ILE A 45 3.35 -1.25 3.87
N HIS A 46 2.29 -1.67 4.55
CA HIS A 46 2.02 -1.32 5.94
C HIS A 46 2.18 -2.57 6.79
N THR A 47 2.97 -2.50 7.85
CA THR A 47 3.13 -3.60 8.82
C THR A 47 2.59 -3.21 10.18
N CYS A 48 1.71 -4.03 10.73
CA CYS A 48 1.09 -3.77 12.03
C CYS A 48 2.10 -4.02 13.17
N PRO A 49 2.39 -3.01 14.00
CA PRO A 49 3.35 -3.16 15.09
C PRO A 49 2.83 -4.05 16.24
N LYS A 50 1.52 -4.33 16.29
CA LYS A 50 0.90 -5.11 17.37
C LYS A 50 0.81 -6.60 17.06
N CYS A 51 0.33 -6.97 15.88
CA CYS A 51 0.09 -8.37 15.51
C CYS A 51 0.96 -8.89 14.35
N GLY A 52 1.73 -8.02 13.69
CA GLY A 52 2.58 -8.39 12.56
C GLY A 52 1.84 -8.59 11.23
N GLY A 53 0.54 -8.29 11.16
CA GLY A 53 -0.19 -8.30 9.89
C GLY A 53 0.41 -7.32 8.87
N VAL A 54 0.47 -7.74 7.61
CA VAL A 54 1.03 -6.94 6.51
C VAL A 54 -0.07 -6.70 5.48
N GLU A 55 -0.23 -5.44 5.08
CA GLU A 55 -1.18 -5.03 4.05
C GLU A 55 -0.44 -4.23 2.97
N ALA A 56 -0.80 -4.47 1.71
CA ALA A 56 -0.28 -3.73 0.57
C ALA A 56 -1.43 -3.02 -0.15
N THR A 57 -1.35 -1.70 -0.25
CA THR A 57 -2.35 -0.85 -0.91
C THR A 57 -1.70 -0.07 -2.05
N LEU A 58 -2.45 0.25 -3.09
CA LEU A 58 -1.94 1.17 -4.12
C LEU A 58 -1.75 2.56 -3.49
N ALA A 59 -0.60 3.18 -3.73
CA ALA A 59 -0.43 4.61 -3.52
C ALA A 59 -1.22 5.31 -4.63
N ILE A 60 -2.35 5.92 -4.26
CA ILE A 60 -3.09 6.80 -5.17
C ILE A 60 -2.73 8.21 -4.74
N GLU A 61 -2.00 8.94 -5.58
CA GLU A 61 -1.70 10.36 -5.38
C GLU A 61 -2.89 11.26 -5.72
#